data_AF-A0A1R1PNW1-F1
#
_entry.id   AF-A0A1R1PNW1-F1
#
_cell.length_a   1.000
_cell.length_b   1.000
_cell.length_c   1.000
_cell.angle_alpha   90.00
_cell.angle_beta   90.00
_cell.angle_gamma   90.00
#
_symmetry.space_group_name_H-M   'P 1'
#
loop_
_entity.id
_entity.type
_entity.pdbx_description
1 polymer ?
#
loop_
_entity_poly.entity_id
_entity_poly.type
_entity_poly.pdbx_seq_one_letter_code
_entity_poly.pdbx_strand_id
1 'polypeptide(L)'
;MSEGMKKEKRKPAGLKSSAEKRAKVDDNVRMVRDFEDERTATVVLKNVEGENVNEVDEIEEIYNNALEEVEDDKEKAVMLLSGTVHECNRIIQTNDGAKDKQPLPYKLYYLYGISLFDLSELDEPEDALEYLKLSLERLSQAKDIHETQVCEEKDTRIYVGLGKVNLSIARKAEKEKDVIESLNSSLMYFKTAFDALEAKISRLKSNEEQKKEYTTEIYNIIDLLLLYCENNPIFEAIECCSEFITQKLEELKKTTNTYEPHFFSAQLQWCLALYYLNLLDQSATDDDKDEGHDEHQRLALEKLEMAEKHLNSCVKSAADPASLPRETYIMFGEVLLNKGNLLSDSGNTEEEQYRLAAKKFKMAIDISAGDTDGLPEYVLEFVEEWL
;
A
#
# COMPACT_ATOMS: atom_id res chain seq x y z
N MET A 1 -17.59 -46.56 20.41
CA MET A 1 -18.44 -45.38 20.55
C MET A 1 -17.49 -44.21 20.54
N SER A 2 -17.32 -43.58 19.37
CA SER A 2 -16.42 -42.44 19.18
C SER A 2 -17.21 -41.20 19.53
N GLU A 3 -16.82 -40.51 20.59
CA GLU A 3 -17.33 -39.17 20.89
C GLU A 3 -16.96 -38.26 19.71
N GLY A 4 -17.97 -37.76 19.01
CA GLY A 4 -17.78 -36.72 18.02
C GLY A 4 -17.44 -35.42 18.75
N MET A 5 -16.15 -35.07 18.77
CA MET A 5 -15.76 -33.68 19.05
C MET A 5 -16.40 -32.81 17.98
N LYS A 6 -17.43 -32.04 18.37
CA LYS A 6 -17.80 -30.84 17.63
C LYS A 6 -16.61 -29.89 17.74
N LYS A 7 -15.74 -29.89 16.73
CA LYS A 7 -14.73 -28.84 16.57
C LYS A 7 -15.50 -27.54 16.30
N GLU A 8 -15.39 -26.57 17.20
CA GLU A 8 -16.04 -25.27 17.04
C GLU A 8 -15.51 -24.57 15.77
N LYS A 9 -16.40 -23.88 15.05
CA LYS A 9 -16.01 -23.09 13.87
C LYS A 9 -14.94 -22.09 14.28
N ARG A 10 -13.78 -22.11 13.62
CA ARG A 10 -12.70 -21.16 13.89
C ARG A 10 -13.07 -19.80 13.32
N LYS A 11 -12.74 -18.73 14.05
CA LYS A 11 -12.85 -17.38 13.53
C LYS A 11 -12.08 -17.28 12.21
N PRO A 12 -12.63 -16.60 11.19
CA PRO A 12 -11.89 -16.38 9.95
C PRO A 12 -10.56 -15.69 10.25
N ALA A 13 -9.45 -16.23 9.74
CA ALA A 13 -8.13 -15.63 9.92
C ALA A 13 -7.97 -14.40 9.02
N GLY A 14 -7.22 -13.40 9.49
CA GLY A 14 -6.98 -12.14 8.75
C GLY A 14 -8.02 -11.04 8.97
N LEU A 15 -9.11 -11.29 9.71
CA LEU A 15 -10.03 -10.23 10.13
C LEU A 15 -9.42 -9.46 11.31
N LYS A 16 -9.06 -8.18 11.10
CA LYS A 16 -8.74 -7.26 12.20
C LYS A 16 -10.02 -7.04 13.00
N SER A 17 -9.94 -7.11 14.34
CA SER A 17 -11.11 -6.86 15.20
C SER A 17 -11.61 -5.43 15.00
N SER A 18 -12.76 -5.27 14.33
CA SER A 18 -13.43 -4.00 14.10
C SER A 18 -13.90 -3.39 15.42
N ALA A 19 -13.04 -2.60 16.05
CA ALA A 19 -13.37 -1.76 17.19
C ALA A 19 -12.79 -0.35 17.02
N GLU A 20 -13.03 0.27 15.87
CA GLU A 20 -12.79 1.70 15.71
C GLU A 20 -13.95 2.48 16.31
N LYS A 21 -13.77 2.91 17.56
CA LYS A 21 -14.57 3.98 18.15
C LYS A 21 -14.30 5.26 17.38
N ARG A 22 -15.22 5.64 16.48
CA ARG A 22 -15.27 6.97 15.86
C ARG A 22 -15.22 8.03 16.96
N ALA A 23 -14.08 8.72 17.08
CA ALA A 23 -13.96 9.90 17.91
C ALA A 23 -14.74 11.03 17.26
N LYS A 24 -15.63 11.68 18.01
CA LYS A 24 -16.23 12.96 17.61
C LYS A 24 -15.16 14.04 17.81
N VAL A 25 -14.73 14.68 16.74
CA VAL A 25 -13.87 15.87 16.81
C VAL A 25 -14.75 17.10 16.85
N ASP A 26 -14.38 18.02 17.74
CA ASP A 26 -15.03 19.29 18.03
C ASP A 26 -14.66 20.31 16.93
N ASP A 27 -15.64 21.01 16.38
CA ASP A 27 -15.48 22.01 15.31
C ASP A 27 -14.73 23.25 15.85
N ASN A 28 -13.39 23.22 15.79
CA ASN A 28 -12.56 24.41 15.90
C ASN A 28 -11.52 24.42 14.78
N VAL A 29 -11.91 25.00 13.65
CA VAL A 29 -11.05 25.24 12.48
C VAL A 29 -9.83 26.06 12.89
N ARG A 30 -8.67 25.42 13.01
CA ARG A 30 -7.37 26.08 12.95
C ARG A 30 -6.84 25.95 11.53
N MET A 31 -6.80 27.07 10.82
CA MET A 31 -6.06 27.13 9.56
C MET A 31 -4.57 26.93 9.86
N VAL A 32 -3.95 25.93 9.26
CA VAL A 32 -2.49 25.95 9.09
C VAL A 32 -2.16 27.16 8.23
N ARG A 33 -1.48 28.12 8.84
CA ARG A 33 -0.82 29.19 8.11
C ARG A 33 0.64 28.80 8.06
N ASP A 34 1.23 28.81 6.87
CA ASP A 34 2.65 28.53 6.57
C ASP A 34 3.68 29.38 7.39
N PHE A 35 3.25 30.17 8.37
CA PHE A 35 3.98 31.29 8.94
C PHE A 35 4.26 31.19 10.45
N GLU A 36 3.68 30.24 11.20
CA GLU A 36 3.71 30.31 12.68
C GLU A 36 3.80 28.95 13.41
N ASP A 37 4.45 27.92 12.86
CA ASP A 37 4.75 26.73 13.68
C ASP A 37 6.10 26.88 14.41
N GLU A 38 6.03 27.18 15.71
CA GLU A 38 7.17 27.46 16.61
C GLU A 38 8.02 26.22 16.96
N ARG A 39 7.75 25.06 16.36
CA ARG A 39 8.52 23.81 16.56
C ARG A 39 9.67 23.68 15.58
N THR A 40 10.53 24.70 15.50
CA THR A 40 11.64 24.72 14.54
C THR A 40 12.98 24.48 15.22
N ALA A 41 13.61 23.34 14.96
CA ALA A 41 15.06 23.21 15.13
C ALA A 41 15.73 23.63 13.82
N THR A 42 16.57 24.67 13.89
CA THR A 42 17.47 25.02 12.81
C THR A 42 18.52 23.90 12.67
N VAL A 43 18.36 23.02 11.69
CA VAL A 43 19.39 22.04 11.35
C VAL A 43 20.55 22.81 10.71
N VAL A 44 21.58 23.08 11.50
CA VAL A 44 22.82 23.68 11.01
C VAL A 44 23.55 22.61 10.21
N LEU A 45 23.45 22.69 8.88
CA LEU A 45 24.28 21.90 7.97
C LEU A 45 25.75 22.23 8.24
N LYS A 46 26.58 21.19 8.40
CA LYS A 46 28.03 21.37 8.36
C LYS A 46 28.39 21.81 6.95
N ASN A 47 28.72 23.09 6.79
CA ASN A 47 29.34 23.62 5.58
C ASN A 47 30.50 22.71 5.18
N VAL A 48 30.31 21.94 4.11
CA VAL A 48 31.42 21.34 3.38
C VAL A 48 32.04 22.50 2.62
N GLU A 49 33.13 23.04 3.16
CA GLU A 49 33.87 24.11 2.52
C GLU A 49 34.33 23.67 1.12
N GLY A 50 33.75 24.30 0.09
CA GLY A 50 34.34 24.37 -1.24
C GLY A 50 33.80 23.37 -2.24
N GLU A 51 32.67 23.69 -2.86
CA GLU A 51 32.36 23.54 -4.29
C GLU A 51 30.98 24.19 -4.51
N ASN A 52 30.59 24.54 -5.74
CA ASN A 52 29.24 25.04 -6.03
C ASN A 52 28.21 23.92 -5.80
N VAL A 53 27.91 23.61 -4.55
CA VAL A 53 26.84 22.67 -4.20
C VAL A 53 25.53 23.37 -4.51
N ASN A 54 24.74 22.75 -5.39
CA ASN A 54 23.43 23.24 -5.77
C ASN A 54 22.50 23.13 -4.54
N GLU A 55 21.92 24.24 -4.10
CA GLU A 55 21.04 24.30 -2.91
C GLU A 55 19.94 23.21 -2.95
N VAL A 56 19.47 22.81 -4.13
CA VAL A 56 18.45 21.75 -4.29
C VAL A 56 18.99 20.35 -3.98
N ASP A 57 20.27 20.09 -4.20
CA ASP A 57 20.88 18.79 -3.90
C ASP A 57 21.14 18.65 -2.39
N GLU A 58 21.43 19.76 -1.68
CA GLU A 58 21.48 19.77 -0.21
C GLU A 58 20.12 19.46 0.41
N ILE A 59 19.04 20.01 -0.16
CA ILE A 59 17.66 19.71 0.27
C ILE A 59 17.32 18.23 0.07
N GLU A 60 17.75 17.63 -1.03
CA GLU A 60 17.55 16.19 -1.27
C GLU A 60 18.30 15.34 -0.24
N GLU A 61 19.51 15.75 0.17
CA GLU A 61 20.25 15.07 1.22
C GLU A 61 19.52 15.14 2.58
N ILE A 62 18.98 16.30 2.95
CA ILE A 62 18.16 16.45 4.17
C ILE A 62 16.94 15.53 4.10
N TYR A 63 16.25 15.49 2.97
CA TYR A 63 15.09 14.63 2.75
C TYR A 63 15.45 13.14 2.90
N ASN A 64 16.52 12.68 2.24
CA ASN A 64 16.95 11.28 2.32
C ASN A 64 17.36 10.90 3.74
N ASN A 65 18.08 11.77 4.45
CA ASN A 65 18.40 11.58 5.86
C ASN A 65 17.13 11.47 6.72
N ALA A 66 16.06 12.19 6.37
CA ALA A 66 14.79 12.06 7.08
C ALA A 66 14.16 10.67 6.89
N LEU A 67 14.21 10.14 5.66
CA LEU A 67 13.68 8.80 5.34
C LEU A 67 14.41 7.68 6.07
N GLU A 68 15.73 7.80 6.26
CA GLU A 68 16.51 6.84 7.04
C GLU A 68 16.12 6.81 8.52
N GLU A 69 15.67 7.94 9.07
CA GLU A 69 15.32 8.07 10.49
C GLU A 69 13.85 7.73 10.80
N VAL A 70 13.01 7.50 9.78
CA VAL A 70 11.56 7.22 9.97
C VAL A 70 11.32 6.01 10.89
N GLU A 71 12.16 4.98 10.80
CA GLU A 71 12.04 3.76 11.61
C GLU A 71 12.74 3.88 12.98
N ASP A 72 13.83 4.65 13.06
CA ASP A 72 14.72 4.72 14.23
C ASP A 72 14.36 5.86 15.20
N ASP A 73 14.07 7.05 14.68
CA ASP A 73 13.77 8.27 15.45
C ASP A 73 12.78 9.16 14.68
N LYS A 74 11.49 8.89 14.91
CA LYS A 74 10.38 9.64 14.30
C LYS A 74 10.44 11.14 14.57
N GLU A 75 10.84 11.56 15.77
CA GLU A 75 10.91 13.01 16.10
C GLU A 75 11.97 13.69 15.24
N LYS A 76 13.12 13.03 15.05
CA LYS A 76 14.18 13.50 14.17
C LYS A 76 13.76 13.47 12.69
N ALA A 77 13.04 12.45 12.25
CA ALA A 77 12.49 12.39 10.89
C ALA A 77 11.54 13.58 10.63
N VAL A 78 10.61 13.86 11.55
CA VAL A 78 9.71 15.03 11.47
C VAL A 78 10.51 16.32 11.39
N MET A 79 11.51 16.50 12.27
CA MET A 79 12.37 17.70 12.28
C MET A 79 13.08 17.91 10.94
N LEU A 80 13.63 16.85 10.34
CA LEU A 80 14.32 16.92 9.06
C LEU A 80 13.36 17.25 7.91
N LEU A 81 12.18 16.62 7.86
CA LEU A 81 11.16 16.91 6.84
C LEU A 81 10.63 18.35 6.95
N SER A 82 10.38 18.84 8.17
CA SER A 82 10.03 20.25 8.39
C SER A 82 11.16 21.17 7.91
N GLY A 83 12.43 20.81 8.15
CA GLY A 83 13.60 21.49 7.61
C GLY A 83 13.60 21.56 6.08
N THR A 84 13.32 20.44 5.41
CA THR A 84 13.19 20.36 3.95
C THR A 84 12.08 21.29 3.44
N VAL A 85 10.91 21.31 4.08
CA VAL A 85 9.78 22.19 3.74
C VAL A 85 10.16 23.67 3.88
N HIS A 86 10.79 24.04 5.00
CA HIS A 86 11.19 25.43 5.25
C HIS A 86 12.22 25.93 4.25
N GLU A 87 13.21 25.09 3.92
CA GLU A 87 14.26 25.45 2.97
C GLU A 87 13.71 25.57 1.54
N CYS A 88 12.83 24.66 1.13
CA CYS A 88 12.08 24.78 -0.12
C CYS A 88 11.30 26.11 -0.19
N ASN A 89 10.61 26.47 0.90
CA ASN A 89 9.84 27.72 0.98
C ASN A 89 10.75 28.95 0.90
N ARG A 90 11.90 28.94 1.59
CA ARG A 90 12.90 30.03 1.54
C ARG A 90 13.37 30.29 0.12
N ILE A 91 13.71 29.23 -0.63
CA ILE A 91 14.18 29.36 -2.02
C ILE A 91 13.07 29.92 -2.92
N ILE A 92 11.84 29.41 -2.80
CA ILE A 92 10.69 29.89 -3.59
C ILE A 92 10.43 31.38 -3.32
N GLN A 93 10.35 31.78 -2.06
CA GLN A 93 10.10 33.18 -1.67
C GLN A 93 11.23 34.12 -2.13
N THR A 94 12.48 33.68 -2.03
CA THR A 94 13.64 34.45 -2.48
C THR A 94 13.58 34.70 -3.99
N ASN A 95 13.22 33.67 -4.78
CA ASN A 95 13.05 33.80 -6.22
C ASN A 95 11.82 34.66 -6.58
N ASP A 96 10.72 34.54 -5.84
CA ASP A 96 9.51 35.34 -6.08
C ASP A 96 9.70 36.84 -5.79
N GLY A 97 10.58 37.17 -4.83
CA GLY A 97 10.99 38.54 -4.53
C GLY A 97 12.06 39.11 -5.47
N ALA A 98 12.68 38.28 -6.32
CA ALA A 98 13.72 38.71 -7.24
C ALA A 98 13.15 39.49 -8.43
N LYS A 99 13.88 40.51 -8.90
CA LYS A 99 13.49 41.33 -10.07
C LYS A 99 13.46 40.51 -11.36
N ASP A 100 14.41 39.59 -11.50
CA ASP A 100 14.53 38.68 -12.63
C ASP A 100 14.23 37.25 -12.15
N LYS A 101 12.94 36.89 -12.13
CA LYS A 101 12.50 35.56 -11.70
C LYS A 101 13.13 34.51 -12.61
N GLN A 102 13.95 33.63 -12.04
CA GLN A 102 14.43 32.46 -12.77
C GLN A 102 13.46 31.30 -12.60
N PRO A 103 13.26 30.46 -13.63
CA PRO A 103 12.48 29.25 -13.47
C PRO A 103 13.23 28.31 -12.51
N LEU A 104 12.59 28.01 -11.38
CA LEU A 104 13.12 27.05 -10.41
C LEU A 104 13.01 25.62 -10.98
N PRO A 105 13.93 24.71 -10.61
CA PRO A 105 13.89 23.34 -11.10
C PRO A 105 12.70 22.59 -10.50
N TYR A 106 12.10 21.68 -11.28
CA TYR A 106 10.96 20.88 -10.82
C TYR A 106 11.28 20.06 -9.55
N LYS A 107 12.54 19.63 -9.39
CA LYS A 107 13.03 18.84 -8.25
C LYS A 107 12.79 19.54 -6.91
N LEU A 108 12.89 20.88 -6.86
CA LEU A 108 12.58 21.67 -5.66
C LEU A 108 11.12 21.49 -5.23
N TYR A 109 10.18 21.62 -6.19
CA TYR A 109 8.76 21.46 -5.92
C TYR A 109 8.38 20.01 -5.60
N TYR A 110 9.08 19.05 -6.20
CA TYR A 110 8.93 17.63 -5.88
C TYR A 110 9.33 17.36 -4.43
N LEU A 111 10.52 17.78 -4.00
CA LEU A 111 11.02 17.60 -2.62
C LEU A 111 10.11 18.30 -1.60
N TYR A 112 9.64 19.50 -1.92
CA TYR A 112 8.65 20.19 -1.09
C TYR A 112 7.36 19.36 -0.97
N GLY A 113 6.77 18.98 -2.10
CA GLY A 113 5.51 18.24 -2.11
C GLY A 113 5.60 16.89 -1.40
N ILE A 114 6.65 16.11 -1.66
CA ILE A 114 6.78 14.79 -1.04
C ILE A 114 7.08 14.88 0.46
N SER A 115 7.84 15.89 0.91
CA SER A 115 8.08 16.09 2.34
C SER A 115 6.81 16.44 3.11
N LEU A 116 5.92 17.25 2.51
CA LEU A 116 4.60 17.54 3.06
C LEU A 116 3.73 16.28 3.14
N PHE A 117 3.80 15.43 2.12
CA PHE A 117 3.10 14.14 2.13
C PHE A 117 3.62 13.26 3.27
N ASP A 118 4.94 13.11 3.40
CA ASP A 118 5.54 12.28 4.45
C ASP A 118 5.21 12.82 5.86
N LEU A 119 5.22 14.15 6.06
CA LEU A 119 4.74 14.78 7.30
C LEU A 119 3.26 14.49 7.60
N SER A 120 2.42 14.40 6.58
CA SER A 120 0.98 14.10 6.77
C SER A 120 0.71 12.65 7.17
N GLU A 121 1.63 11.74 6.84
CA GLU A 121 1.53 10.32 7.17
C GLU A 121 2.28 9.98 8.47
N LEU A 122 3.31 10.75 8.84
CA LEU A 122 4.05 10.57 10.09
C LEU A 122 3.21 11.00 11.31
N ASP A 123 2.82 10.02 12.11
CA ASP A 123 2.02 10.18 13.33
C ASP A 123 0.65 10.86 13.12
N GLU A 124 0.18 10.91 11.87
CA GLU A 124 -1.13 11.44 11.44
C GLU A 124 -1.55 12.72 12.18
N PRO A 125 -0.87 13.86 11.96
CA PRO A 125 -1.13 15.08 12.71
C PRO A 125 -2.55 15.62 12.44
N GLU A 126 -3.06 16.46 13.36
CA GLU A 126 -4.43 17.01 13.27
C GLU A 126 -4.69 17.75 11.94
N ASP A 127 -3.64 18.32 11.36
CA ASP A 127 -3.60 19.07 10.11
C ASP A 127 -3.10 18.26 8.90
N ALA A 128 -3.11 16.93 8.98
CA ALA A 128 -2.69 16.05 7.90
C ALA A 128 -3.39 16.36 6.56
N LEU A 129 -4.68 16.73 6.59
CA LEU A 129 -5.41 17.03 5.36
C LEU A 129 -4.94 18.33 4.69
N GLU A 130 -4.54 19.33 5.48
CA GLU A 130 -3.95 20.58 5.00
C GLU A 130 -2.58 20.30 4.36
N TYR A 131 -1.73 19.49 5.01
CA TYR A 131 -0.46 19.05 4.43
C TYR A 131 -0.65 18.30 3.11
N LEU A 132 -1.63 17.41 3.02
CA LEU A 132 -1.95 16.67 1.79
C LEU A 132 -2.40 17.60 0.65
N LYS A 133 -3.23 18.62 0.95
CA LYS A 133 -3.66 19.61 -0.05
C LYS A 133 -2.47 20.43 -0.57
N LEU A 134 -1.60 20.89 0.33
CA LEU A 134 -0.41 21.65 -0.06
C LEU A 134 0.58 20.77 -0.83
N SER A 135 0.74 19.51 -0.41
CA SER A 135 1.53 18.51 -1.12
C SER A 135 1.04 18.33 -2.55
N LEU A 136 -0.28 18.19 -2.74
CA LEU A 136 -0.90 18.07 -4.06
C LEU A 136 -0.59 19.28 -4.95
N GLU A 137 -0.69 20.50 -4.40
CA GLU A 137 -0.36 21.73 -5.13
C GLU A 137 1.12 21.76 -5.57
N ARG A 138 2.04 21.43 -4.66
CA ARG A 138 3.49 21.45 -4.94
C ARG A 138 3.90 20.37 -5.93
N LEU A 139 3.39 19.14 -5.78
CA LEU A 139 3.65 18.07 -6.74
C LEU A 139 3.05 18.37 -8.12
N SER A 140 1.89 19.04 -8.17
CA SER A 140 1.29 19.48 -9.44
C SER A 140 2.16 20.54 -10.12
N GLN A 141 2.70 21.50 -9.36
CA GLN A 141 3.69 22.45 -9.87
C GLN A 141 4.96 21.74 -10.38
N ALA A 142 5.47 20.75 -9.65
CA ALA A 142 6.60 19.95 -10.08
C ALA A 142 6.33 19.25 -11.43
N LYS A 143 5.15 18.64 -11.57
CA LYS A 143 4.70 18.00 -12.82
C LYS A 143 4.69 18.99 -13.99
N ASP A 144 4.03 20.13 -13.82
CA ASP A 144 3.85 21.11 -14.90
C ASP A 144 5.18 21.72 -15.35
N ILE A 145 6.08 21.99 -14.40
CA ILE A 145 7.44 22.46 -14.67
C ILE A 145 8.25 21.39 -15.39
N HIS A 146 8.21 20.14 -14.91
CA HIS A 146 8.93 19.02 -15.52
C HIS A 146 8.47 18.79 -16.97
N GLU A 147 7.16 18.77 -17.24
CA GLU A 147 6.59 18.63 -18.58
C GLU A 147 7.01 19.78 -19.51
N THR A 148 7.26 20.98 -18.97
CA THR A 148 7.74 22.13 -19.72
C THR A 148 9.26 22.12 -19.94
N GLN A 149 10.05 21.65 -18.97
CA GLN A 149 11.52 21.74 -18.97
C GLN A 149 12.22 20.54 -19.62
N VAL A 150 11.74 19.31 -19.40
CA VAL A 150 12.50 18.08 -19.71
C VAL A 150 11.98 17.34 -20.95
N CYS A 151 10.69 17.48 -21.29
CA CYS A 151 9.97 17.05 -22.51
C CYS A 151 10.08 15.57 -22.97
N GLU A 152 11.16 14.84 -22.71
CA GLU A 152 11.44 13.53 -23.36
C GLU A 152 11.02 12.31 -22.53
N GLU A 153 11.01 12.39 -21.19
CA GLU A 153 10.66 11.25 -20.33
C GLU A 153 9.92 11.70 -19.07
N LYS A 154 8.80 11.03 -18.76
CA LYS A 154 8.02 11.28 -17.54
C LYS A 154 8.79 10.85 -16.30
N ASP A 155 8.98 11.75 -15.33
CA ASP A 155 9.53 11.41 -14.02
C ASP A 155 8.47 10.65 -13.20
N THR A 156 8.65 9.33 -13.08
CA THR A 156 7.68 8.42 -12.43
C THR A 156 7.46 8.80 -10.97
N ARG A 157 8.47 9.35 -10.30
CA ARG A 157 8.40 9.76 -8.89
C ARG A 157 7.34 10.84 -8.65
N ILE A 158 7.19 11.78 -9.58
CA ILE A 158 6.17 12.85 -9.47
C ILE A 158 4.77 12.24 -9.55
N TYR A 159 4.54 11.36 -10.54
CA TYR A 159 3.23 10.72 -10.72
C TYR A 159 2.90 9.74 -9.60
N VAL A 160 3.88 8.99 -9.09
CA VAL A 160 3.71 8.14 -7.89
C VAL A 160 3.37 9.00 -6.67
N GLY A 161 4.08 10.11 -6.45
CA GLY A 161 3.79 11.05 -5.36
C GLY A 161 2.37 11.63 -5.44
N LEU A 162 1.97 12.09 -6.63
CA LEU A 162 0.60 12.58 -6.87
C LEU A 162 -0.46 11.51 -6.61
N GLY A 163 -0.19 10.26 -7.02
CA GLY A 163 -1.06 9.12 -6.72
C GLY A 163 -1.19 8.89 -5.22
N LYS A 164 -0.06 8.77 -4.50
CA LYS A 164 -0.03 8.58 -3.04
C LYS A 164 -0.84 9.66 -2.30
N VAL A 165 -0.63 10.93 -2.64
CA VAL A 165 -1.35 12.05 -2.01
C VAL A 165 -2.86 11.93 -2.22
N ASN A 166 -3.30 11.67 -3.46
CA ASN A 166 -4.73 11.52 -3.74
C ASN A 166 -5.33 10.28 -3.06
N LEU A 167 -4.57 9.20 -2.93
CA LEU A 167 -5.01 8.00 -2.19
C LEU A 167 -5.17 8.29 -0.69
N SER A 168 -4.25 9.05 -0.08
CA SER A 168 -4.35 9.49 1.31
C SER A 168 -5.51 10.48 1.53
N ILE A 169 -5.76 11.39 0.57
CA ILE A 169 -6.95 12.26 0.59
C ILE A 169 -8.22 11.39 0.52
N ALA A 170 -8.26 10.39 -0.35
CA ALA A 170 -9.39 9.46 -0.43
C ALA A 170 -9.61 8.70 0.89
N ARG A 171 -8.53 8.26 1.56
CA ARG A 171 -8.58 7.59 2.87
C ARG A 171 -9.18 8.48 3.96
N LYS A 172 -8.90 9.78 3.92
CA LYS A 172 -9.34 10.77 4.92
C LYS A 172 -10.66 11.48 4.54
N ALA A 173 -11.24 11.19 3.38
CA ALA A 173 -12.48 11.81 2.93
C ALA A 173 -13.70 11.24 3.65
N GLU A 174 -14.59 12.12 4.12
CA GLU A 174 -15.80 11.71 4.87
C GLU A 174 -16.96 11.28 3.97
N LYS A 175 -17.00 11.82 2.75
CA LYS A 175 -18.09 11.58 1.80
C LYS A 175 -17.61 10.61 0.73
N GLU A 176 -18.41 9.59 0.50
CA GLU A 176 -18.16 8.58 -0.53
C GLU A 176 -17.84 9.19 -1.90
N LYS A 177 -18.57 10.24 -2.31
CA LYS A 177 -18.29 10.96 -3.56
C LYS A 177 -16.85 11.51 -3.61
N ASP A 178 -16.39 12.10 -2.52
CA ASP A 178 -15.07 12.72 -2.43
C ASP A 178 -13.96 11.65 -2.38
N VAL A 179 -14.26 10.49 -1.76
CA VAL A 179 -13.41 9.28 -1.80
C VAL A 179 -13.22 8.81 -3.24
N ILE A 180 -14.31 8.63 -3.99
CA ILE A 180 -14.27 8.14 -5.38
C ILE A 180 -13.60 9.14 -6.32
N GLU A 181 -13.83 10.44 -6.15
CA GLU A 181 -13.18 11.48 -6.96
C GLU A 181 -11.65 11.51 -6.75
N SER A 182 -11.22 11.46 -5.49
CA SER A 182 -9.79 11.43 -5.13
C SER A 182 -9.14 10.12 -5.58
N LEU A 183 -9.83 9.00 -5.40
CA LEU A 183 -9.35 7.69 -5.86
C LEU A 183 -9.15 7.67 -7.39
N ASN A 184 -10.12 8.15 -8.17
CA ASN A 184 -9.99 8.20 -9.63
C ASN A 184 -8.79 9.05 -10.07
N SER A 185 -8.55 10.17 -9.39
CA SER A 185 -7.36 11.00 -9.62
C SER A 185 -6.08 10.23 -9.30
N SER A 186 -6.05 9.52 -8.18
CA SER A 186 -4.95 8.65 -7.79
C SER A 186 -4.65 7.58 -8.86
N LEU A 187 -5.66 6.84 -9.29
CA LEU A 187 -5.53 5.79 -10.30
C LEU A 187 -5.06 6.33 -11.65
N MET A 188 -5.49 7.55 -12.04
CA MET A 188 -5.00 8.20 -13.26
C MET A 188 -3.49 8.51 -13.18
N TYR A 189 -3.01 9.00 -12.05
CA TYR A 189 -1.58 9.27 -11.85
C TYR A 189 -0.77 7.99 -11.79
N PHE A 190 -1.22 6.97 -11.05
CA PHE A 190 -0.58 5.67 -11.05
C PHE A 190 -0.53 5.06 -12.44
N LYS A 191 -1.63 5.09 -13.20
CA LYS A 191 -1.64 4.63 -14.60
C LYS A 191 -0.52 5.29 -15.42
N THR A 192 -0.35 6.60 -15.25
CA THR A 192 0.71 7.34 -15.94
C THR A 192 2.11 6.88 -15.53
N ALA A 193 2.32 6.59 -14.24
CA ALA A 193 3.56 6.02 -13.74
C ALA A 193 3.80 4.59 -14.28
N PHE A 194 2.79 3.71 -14.24
CA PHE A 194 2.85 2.36 -14.82
C PHE A 194 3.25 2.41 -16.29
N ASP A 195 2.53 3.18 -17.11
CA ASP A 195 2.77 3.25 -18.55
C ASP A 195 4.22 3.76 -18.84
N ALA A 196 4.75 4.67 -18.01
CA ALA A 196 6.12 5.13 -18.11
C ALA A 196 7.16 4.06 -17.69
N LEU A 197 6.90 3.32 -16.61
CA LEU A 197 7.76 2.23 -16.14
C LEU A 197 7.78 1.06 -17.14
N GLU A 198 6.63 0.69 -17.70
CA GLU A 198 6.53 -0.35 -18.73
C GLU A 198 7.27 0.06 -20.01
N ALA A 199 7.19 1.34 -20.40
CA ALA A 199 7.97 1.86 -21.52
C ALA A 199 9.48 1.78 -21.24
N LYS A 200 9.93 2.08 -20.01
CA LYS A 200 11.33 1.92 -19.59
C LYS A 200 11.76 0.45 -19.67
N ILE A 201 10.98 -0.48 -19.09
CA ILE A 201 11.24 -1.93 -19.13
C ILE A 201 11.36 -2.42 -20.58
N SER A 202 10.46 -1.98 -21.46
CA SER A 202 10.42 -2.39 -22.87
C SER A 202 11.62 -1.90 -23.67
N ARG A 203 12.23 -0.77 -23.29
CA ARG A 203 13.44 -0.21 -23.93
C ARG A 203 14.71 -0.96 -23.50
N LEU A 204 14.71 -1.56 -22.31
CA LEU A 204 15.84 -2.33 -21.80
C LEU A 204 15.92 -3.69 -22.52
N LYS A 205 16.86 -3.86 -23.45
CA LYS A 205 16.98 -5.12 -24.21
C LYS A 205 17.57 -6.27 -23.40
N SER A 206 18.55 -6.01 -22.54
CA SER A 206 19.27 -7.06 -21.79
C SER A 206 19.73 -6.66 -20.38
N ASN A 207 19.29 -5.49 -19.87
CA ASN A 207 19.60 -5.08 -18.50
C ASN A 207 18.54 -5.62 -17.53
N GLU A 208 18.69 -6.88 -17.13
CA GLU A 208 17.71 -7.57 -16.26
C GLU A 208 17.64 -6.98 -14.84
N GLU A 209 18.75 -6.43 -14.33
CA GLU A 209 18.78 -5.80 -13.00
C GLU A 209 17.92 -4.52 -12.98
N GLN A 210 18.10 -3.66 -13.98
CA GLN A 210 17.30 -2.43 -14.08
C GLN A 210 15.84 -2.71 -14.46
N LYS A 211 15.55 -3.76 -15.22
CA LYS A 211 14.17 -4.22 -15.42
C LYS A 211 13.54 -4.63 -14.10
N LYS A 212 14.25 -5.41 -13.28
CA LYS A 212 13.79 -5.85 -11.97
C LYS A 212 13.49 -4.66 -11.06
N GLU A 213 14.33 -3.63 -11.08
CA GLU A 213 14.11 -2.39 -10.33
C GLU A 213 12.78 -1.71 -10.73
N TYR A 214 12.57 -1.45 -12.02
CA TYR A 214 11.31 -0.84 -12.50
C TYR A 214 10.08 -1.72 -12.27
N THR A 215 10.22 -3.05 -12.40
CA THR A 215 9.16 -4.00 -12.07
C THR A 215 8.86 -4.00 -10.56
N THR A 216 9.86 -3.81 -9.71
CA THR A 216 9.66 -3.67 -8.26
C THR A 216 8.90 -2.38 -7.94
N GLU A 217 9.20 -1.27 -8.60
CA GLU A 217 8.46 -0.01 -8.45
C GLU A 217 6.98 -0.17 -8.83
N ILE A 218 6.69 -0.89 -9.92
CA ILE A 218 5.34 -1.28 -10.34
C ILE A 218 4.62 -2.06 -9.21
N TYR A 219 5.27 -3.08 -8.63
CA TYR A 219 4.68 -3.86 -7.55
C TYR A 219 4.46 -3.06 -6.26
N ASN A 220 5.35 -2.12 -5.93
CA ASN A 220 5.16 -1.24 -4.78
C ASN A 220 3.90 -0.37 -4.93
N ILE A 221 3.55 0.06 -6.14
CA ILE A 221 2.29 0.78 -6.40
C ILE A 221 1.09 -0.15 -6.23
N ILE A 222 1.18 -1.40 -6.70
CA ILE A 222 0.10 -2.39 -6.53
C ILE A 222 -0.12 -2.69 -5.05
N ASP A 223 0.96 -2.90 -4.29
CA ASP A 223 0.91 -3.17 -2.85
C ASP A 223 0.24 -2.03 -2.07
N LEU A 224 0.58 -0.78 -2.40
CA LEU A 224 -0.08 0.40 -1.84
C LEU A 224 -1.59 0.42 -2.11
N LEU A 225 -2.02 0.08 -3.33
CA LEU A 225 -3.44 0.00 -3.67
C LEU A 225 -4.14 -1.18 -2.98
N LEU A 226 -3.46 -2.31 -2.80
CA LEU A 226 -3.99 -3.45 -2.04
C LEU A 226 -4.18 -3.12 -0.57
N LEU A 227 -3.22 -2.43 0.04
CA LEU A 227 -3.34 -1.93 1.41
C LEU A 227 -4.51 -0.96 1.55
N TYR A 228 -4.74 -0.11 0.55
CA TYR A 228 -5.93 0.74 0.51
C TYR A 228 -7.21 -0.11 0.46
N CYS A 229 -7.30 -1.11 -0.41
CA CYS A 229 -8.46 -2.01 -0.48
C CYS A 229 -8.73 -2.75 0.84
N GLU A 230 -7.68 -3.24 1.52
CA GLU A 230 -7.83 -3.99 2.78
C GLU A 230 -8.46 -3.16 3.89
N ASN A 231 -8.13 -1.86 3.94
CA ASN A 231 -8.55 -0.98 5.03
C ASN A 231 -9.72 -0.06 4.65
N ASN A 232 -10.26 -0.15 3.42
CA ASN A 232 -11.36 0.71 2.98
C ASN A 232 -12.72 0.02 3.17
N PRO A 233 -13.70 0.65 3.85
CA PRO A 233 -15.02 0.05 4.03
C PRO A 233 -15.97 0.25 2.84
N ILE A 234 -15.63 1.11 1.86
CA ILE A 234 -16.50 1.48 0.74
C ILE A 234 -16.27 0.49 -0.41
N PHE A 235 -17.30 -0.30 -0.73
CA PHE A 235 -17.20 -1.35 -1.74
C PHE A 235 -16.89 -0.79 -3.13
N GLU A 236 -17.54 0.29 -3.53
CA GLU A 236 -17.34 0.95 -4.83
C GLU A 236 -15.87 1.39 -5.01
N ALA A 237 -15.22 1.82 -3.92
CA ALA A 237 -13.81 2.19 -3.93
C ALA A 237 -12.90 0.96 -4.09
N ILE A 238 -13.22 -0.12 -3.37
CA ILE A 238 -12.53 -1.41 -3.51
C ILE A 238 -12.69 -1.95 -4.93
N GLU A 239 -13.89 -1.90 -5.50
CA GLU A 239 -14.20 -2.39 -6.84
C GLU A 239 -13.38 -1.63 -7.90
N CYS A 240 -13.39 -0.29 -7.87
CA CYS A 240 -12.58 0.54 -8.78
C CYS A 240 -11.08 0.20 -8.70
N CYS A 241 -10.53 0.06 -7.49
CA CYS A 241 -9.13 -0.33 -7.31
C CYS A 241 -8.87 -1.75 -7.84
N SER A 242 -9.78 -2.68 -7.58
CA SER A 242 -9.65 -4.07 -7.97
C SER A 242 -9.63 -4.26 -9.49
N GLU A 243 -10.46 -3.52 -10.22
CA GLU A 243 -10.47 -3.50 -11.68
C GLU A 243 -9.14 -3.01 -12.23
N PHE A 244 -8.64 -1.89 -11.69
CA PHE A 244 -7.36 -1.30 -12.08
C PHE A 244 -6.19 -2.26 -11.83
N ILE A 245 -6.09 -2.82 -10.61
CA ILE A 245 -5.04 -3.78 -10.23
C ILE A 245 -5.11 -5.02 -11.13
N THR A 246 -6.31 -5.57 -11.35
CA THR A 246 -6.49 -6.75 -12.20
C THR A 246 -6.01 -6.49 -13.62
N GLN A 247 -6.37 -5.35 -14.21
CA GLN A 247 -5.91 -4.97 -15.53
C GLN A 247 -4.37 -4.93 -15.60
N LYS A 248 -3.73 -4.25 -14.65
CA LYS A 248 -2.26 -4.11 -14.63
C LYS A 248 -1.54 -5.42 -14.39
N LEU A 249 -2.06 -6.29 -13.51
CA LEU A 249 -1.49 -7.63 -13.31
C LEU A 249 -1.61 -8.52 -14.56
N GLU A 250 -2.71 -8.44 -15.30
CA GLU A 250 -2.86 -9.17 -16.58
C GLU A 250 -1.93 -8.64 -17.68
N GLU A 251 -1.61 -7.34 -17.68
CA GLU A 251 -0.57 -6.77 -18.54
C GLU A 251 0.82 -7.30 -18.18
N LEU A 252 1.16 -7.32 -16.88
CA LEU A 252 2.45 -7.83 -16.37
C LEU A 252 2.66 -9.33 -16.58
N LYS A 253 1.61 -10.15 -16.48
CA LYS A 253 1.68 -11.60 -16.78
C LYS A 253 2.07 -11.90 -18.23
N LYS A 254 1.82 -10.96 -19.16
CA LYS A 254 2.19 -11.13 -20.57
C LYS A 254 3.66 -10.80 -20.83
N THR A 255 4.24 -9.95 -19.98
CA THR A 255 5.59 -9.40 -20.16
C THR A 255 6.61 -10.03 -19.22
N THR A 256 6.17 -10.59 -18.10
CA THR A 256 7.02 -11.23 -17.08
C THR A 256 6.63 -12.69 -16.89
N ASN A 257 7.63 -13.57 -16.74
CA ASN A 257 7.42 -14.98 -16.38
C ASN A 257 7.87 -15.22 -14.94
N THR A 258 7.24 -14.49 -14.02
CA THR A 258 7.61 -14.44 -12.60
C THR A 258 6.39 -14.82 -11.74
N TYR A 259 6.59 -15.13 -10.46
CA TYR A 259 5.47 -15.57 -9.61
C TYR A 259 4.68 -14.37 -9.07
N GLU A 260 5.30 -13.20 -9.01
CA GLU A 260 4.83 -11.97 -8.38
C GLU A 260 3.46 -11.53 -8.93
N PRO A 261 3.19 -11.51 -10.27
CA PRO A 261 1.86 -11.13 -10.75
C PRO A 261 0.76 -12.06 -10.26
N HIS A 262 1.08 -13.36 -10.09
CA HIS A 262 0.15 -14.33 -9.53
C HIS A 262 -0.03 -14.10 -8.03
N PHE A 263 1.03 -13.77 -7.29
CA PHE A 263 0.96 -13.50 -5.86
C PHE A 263 0.09 -12.28 -5.57
N PHE A 264 0.32 -11.16 -6.26
CA PHE A 264 -0.50 -9.95 -6.14
C PHE A 264 -1.95 -10.19 -6.61
N SER A 265 -2.16 -11.04 -7.62
CA SER A 265 -3.53 -11.43 -8.02
C SER A 265 -4.23 -12.23 -6.92
N ALA A 266 -3.51 -13.11 -6.23
CA ALA A 266 -4.05 -13.82 -5.08
C ALA A 266 -4.39 -12.83 -3.96
N GLN A 267 -3.49 -11.89 -3.64
CA GLN A 267 -3.71 -10.89 -2.59
C GLN A 267 -4.95 -10.06 -2.85
N LEU A 268 -5.18 -9.63 -4.09
CA LEU A 268 -6.41 -8.92 -4.43
C LEU A 268 -7.67 -9.74 -4.15
N GLN A 269 -7.69 -10.99 -4.61
CA GLN A 269 -8.84 -11.88 -4.40
C GLN A 269 -9.04 -12.19 -2.91
N TRP A 270 -7.95 -12.27 -2.14
CA TRP A 270 -8.00 -12.40 -0.70
C TRP A 270 -8.56 -11.17 0.01
N CYS A 271 -8.16 -9.95 -0.37
CA CYS A 271 -8.78 -8.73 0.17
C CYS A 271 -10.29 -8.68 -0.11
N LEU A 272 -10.71 -9.04 -1.32
CA LEU A 272 -12.14 -9.13 -1.66
C LEU A 272 -12.85 -10.22 -0.86
N ALA A 273 -12.21 -11.36 -0.62
CA ALA A 273 -12.77 -12.41 0.24
C ALA A 273 -12.95 -11.91 1.68
N LEU A 274 -11.94 -11.22 2.24
CA LEU A 274 -11.99 -10.64 3.59
C LEU A 274 -13.10 -9.61 3.73
N TYR A 275 -13.36 -8.79 2.70
CA TYR A 275 -14.50 -7.87 2.69
C TYR A 275 -15.83 -8.62 2.90
N TYR A 276 -16.09 -9.67 2.12
CA TYR A 276 -17.32 -10.46 2.27
C TYR A 276 -17.37 -11.26 3.57
N LEU A 277 -16.23 -11.76 4.06
CA LEU A 277 -16.14 -12.42 5.37
C LEU A 277 -16.46 -11.45 6.52
N ASN A 278 -16.04 -10.18 6.43
CA ASN A 278 -16.42 -9.15 7.39
C ASN A 278 -17.92 -8.87 7.37
N LEU A 279 -18.56 -8.82 6.18
CA LEU A 279 -20.01 -8.66 6.08
C LEU A 279 -20.76 -9.87 6.68
N LEU A 280 -20.24 -11.08 6.51
CA LEU A 280 -20.80 -12.27 7.15
C LEU A 280 -20.71 -12.20 8.68
N ASP A 281 -19.57 -11.78 9.24
CA ASP A 281 -19.40 -11.67 10.69
C ASP A 281 -20.33 -10.60 11.29
N GLN A 282 -20.52 -9.48 10.59
CA GLN A 282 -21.48 -8.43 10.99
C GLN A 282 -22.92 -8.96 10.98
N SER A 283 -23.34 -9.60 9.89
CA SER A 283 -24.71 -10.15 9.77
C SER A 283 -25.00 -11.31 10.73
N ALA A 284 -23.97 -12.00 11.24
CA ALA A 284 -24.14 -13.05 12.26
C ALA A 284 -24.42 -12.50 13.67
N THR A 285 -24.15 -11.21 13.91
CA THR A 285 -24.39 -10.54 15.20
C THR A 285 -25.74 -9.85 15.31
N ASP A 286 -26.39 -9.55 14.19
CA ASP A 286 -27.75 -9.03 14.14
C ASP A 286 -28.73 -10.22 14.02
N ASP A 287 -29.65 -10.37 14.99
CA ASP A 287 -30.59 -11.51 15.11
C ASP A 287 -31.56 -11.69 13.92
N ASP A 288 -31.52 -10.78 12.94
CA ASP A 288 -32.24 -10.89 11.68
C ASP A 288 -31.30 -11.48 10.63
N LYS A 289 -31.54 -12.75 10.24
CA LYS A 289 -30.88 -13.37 9.09
C LYS A 289 -31.09 -12.51 7.85
N ASP A 290 -30.07 -11.70 7.56
CA ASP A 290 -30.09 -10.73 6.47
C ASP A 290 -30.24 -11.45 5.12
N GLU A 291 -31.00 -10.85 4.19
CA GLU A 291 -31.29 -11.41 2.86
C GLU A 291 -30.01 -11.60 2.01
N GLY A 292 -28.86 -11.07 2.46
CA GLY A 292 -27.55 -11.19 1.82
C GLY A 292 -26.61 -12.28 2.36
N HIS A 293 -26.94 -13.01 3.43
CA HIS A 293 -25.99 -13.95 4.06
C HIS A 293 -25.49 -15.03 3.09
N ASP A 294 -26.40 -15.69 2.36
CA ASP A 294 -26.04 -16.74 1.40
C ASP A 294 -25.25 -16.17 0.21
N GLU A 295 -25.52 -14.92 -0.18
CA GLU A 295 -24.80 -14.24 -1.26
C GLU A 295 -23.38 -13.86 -0.85
N HIS A 296 -23.20 -13.27 0.34
CA HIS A 296 -21.88 -12.94 0.88
C HIS A 296 -21.01 -14.20 1.07
N GLN A 297 -21.60 -15.31 1.54
CA GLN A 297 -20.89 -16.60 1.63
C GLN A 297 -20.46 -17.13 0.27
N ARG A 298 -21.34 -17.07 -0.73
CA ARG A 298 -21.02 -17.48 -2.10
C ARG A 298 -19.89 -16.62 -2.68
N LEU A 299 -19.97 -15.30 -2.51
CA LEU A 299 -18.97 -14.36 -3.02
C LEU A 299 -17.62 -14.54 -2.30
N ALA A 300 -17.60 -14.66 -0.97
CA ALA A 300 -16.39 -14.97 -0.22
C ALA A 300 -15.72 -16.26 -0.73
N LEU A 301 -16.49 -17.33 -0.91
CA LEU A 301 -15.98 -18.61 -1.40
C LEU A 301 -15.41 -18.49 -2.83
N GLU A 302 -16.12 -17.81 -3.73
CA GLU A 302 -15.67 -17.55 -5.10
C GLU A 302 -14.30 -16.84 -5.11
N LYS A 303 -14.14 -15.79 -4.28
CA LYS A 303 -12.88 -15.05 -4.20
C LYS A 303 -11.75 -15.88 -3.58
N LEU A 304 -12.05 -16.69 -2.55
CA LEU A 304 -11.07 -17.63 -1.99
C LEU A 304 -10.62 -18.70 -3.01
N GLU A 305 -11.53 -19.21 -3.84
CA GLU A 305 -11.20 -20.14 -4.93
C GLU A 305 -10.29 -19.50 -5.99
N MET A 306 -10.55 -18.24 -6.34
CA MET A 306 -9.68 -17.49 -7.24
C MET A 306 -8.31 -17.23 -6.62
N ALA A 307 -8.25 -16.87 -5.33
CA ALA A 307 -6.99 -16.69 -4.59
C ALA A 307 -6.16 -17.98 -4.59
N GLU A 308 -6.77 -19.12 -4.26
CA GLU A 308 -6.11 -20.43 -4.31
C GLU A 308 -5.58 -20.76 -5.71
N LYS A 309 -6.37 -20.48 -6.77
CA LYS A 309 -5.95 -20.71 -8.15
C LYS A 309 -4.69 -19.90 -8.50
N HIS A 310 -4.64 -18.64 -8.06
CA HIS A 310 -3.48 -17.78 -8.25
C HIS A 310 -2.27 -18.25 -7.44
N LEU A 311 -2.43 -18.63 -6.18
CA LEU A 311 -1.35 -19.19 -5.35
C LEU A 311 -0.78 -20.49 -5.91
N ASN A 312 -1.64 -21.37 -6.42
CA ASN A 312 -1.20 -22.55 -7.17
C ASN A 312 -0.40 -22.18 -8.42
N SER A 313 -0.74 -21.06 -9.06
CA SER A 313 0.03 -20.55 -10.21
C SER A 313 1.37 -19.98 -9.76
N CYS A 314 1.46 -19.31 -8.60
CA CYS A 314 2.75 -18.89 -8.01
C CYS A 314 3.72 -20.07 -7.86
N VAL A 315 3.25 -21.15 -7.25
CA VAL A 315 4.05 -22.37 -7.02
C VAL A 315 4.51 -23.01 -8.34
N LYS A 316 3.69 -22.95 -9.39
CA LYS A 316 4.04 -23.49 -10.72
C LYS A 316 5.00 -22.59 -11.50
N SER A 317 4.90 -21.28 -11.33
CA SER A 317 5.73 -20.28 -12.02
C SER A 317 7.07 -20.07 -11.33
N ALA A 318 7.20 -20.43 -10.05
CA ALA A 318 8.47 -20.42 -9.34
C ALA A 318 9.44 -21.49 -9.88
N ALA A 319 10.71 -21.13 -10.03
CA ALA A 319 11.75 -22.07 -10.43
C ALA A 319 11.98 -23.16 -9.37
N ASP A 320 11.87 -22.79 -8.09
CA ASP A 320 11.87 -23.67 -6.94
C ASP A 320 10.74 -23.22 -5.99
N PRO A 321 9.80 -24.09 -5.59
CA PRO A 321 8.81 -23.74 -4.58
C PRO A 321 9.42 -23.22 -3.27
N ALA A 322 10.63 -23.67 -2.89
CA ALA A 322 11.31 -23.19 -1.70
C ALA A 322 11.90 -21.77 -1.86
N SER A 323 11.97 -21.23 -3.08
CA SER A 323 12.43 -19.85 -3.33
C SER A 323 11.32 -18.80 -3.21
N LEU A 324 10.07 -19.22 -3.00
CA LEU A 324 8.96 -18.29 -2.79
C LEU A 324 9.06 -17.65 -1.40
N PRO A 325 8.66 -16.37 -1.23
CA PRO A 325 8.57 -15.74 0.08
C PRO A 325 7.68 -16.55 1.03
N ARG A 326 8.04 -16.59 2.31
CA ARG A 326 7.27 -17.33 3.35
C ARG A 326 5.81 -16.86 3.40
N GLU A 327 5.59 -15.57 3.15
CA GLU A 327 4.29 -14.90 3.12
C GLU A 327 3.35 -15.53 2.08
N THR A 328 3.89 -16.04 0.97
CA THR A 328 3.10 -16.76 -0.04
C THR A 328 2.44 -18.01 0.55
N TYR A 329 3.15 -18.73 1.41
CA TYR A 329 2.65 -19.96 2.02
C TYR A 329 1.76 -19.71 3.22
N ILE A 330 2.01 -18.65 3.98
CA ILE A 330 1.11 -18.19 5.06
C ILE A 330 -0.24 -17.86 4.45
N MET A 331 -0.25 -17.00 3.45
CA MET A 331 -1.47 -16.60 2.75
C MET A 331 -2.19 -17.81 2.13
N PHE A 332 -1.45 -18.77 1.58
CA PHE A 332 -2.06 -19.99 1.06
C PHE A 332 -2.70 -20.84 2.15
N GLY A 333 -2.06 -20.96 3.31
CA GLY A 333 -2.66 -21.57 4.48
C GLY A 333 -3.95 -20.87 4.91
N GLU A 334 -3.95 -19.54 4.99
CA GLU A 334 -5.11 -18.72 5.35
C GLU A 334 -6.27 -18.85 4.38
N VAL A 335 -6.01 -18.83 3.06
CA VAL A 335 -7.05 -19.03 2.05
C VAL A 335 -7.71 -20.40 2.24
N LEU A 336 -6.93 -21.47 2.38
CA LEU A 336 -7.45 -22.83 2.56
C LEU A 336 -8.20 -23.00 3.89
N LEU A 337 -7.69 -22.41 4.97
CA LEU A 337 -8.34 -22.38 6.28
C LEU A 337 -9.73 -21.75 6.18
N ASN A 338 -9.83 -20.56 5.57
CA ASN A 338 -11.10 -19.85 5.44
C ASN A 338 -12.07 -20.56 4.50
N LYS A 339 -11.58 -21.21 3.44
CA LYS A 339 -12.41 -22.11 2.63
C LYS A 339 -12.99 -23.25 3.46
N GLY A 340 -12.16 -23.90 4.28
CA GLY A 340 -12.62 -24.93 5.21
C GLY A 340 -13.74 -24.44 6.13
N ASN A 341 -13.58 -23.25 6.72
CA ASN A 341 -14.58 -22.63 7.59
C ASN A 341 -15.93 -22.39 6.88
N LEU A 342 -15.92 -22.01 5.61
CA LEU A 342 -17.15 -21.79 4.82
C LEU A 342 -17.79 -23.09 4.30
N LEU A 343 -17.04 -24.18 4.22
CA LEU A 343 -17.47 -25.49 3.72
C LEU A 343 -17.93 -26.45 4.84
N SER A 344 -18.06 -25.98 6.09
CA SER A 344 -18.30 -26.79 7.30
C SER A 344 -19.50 -27.75 7.25
N ASP A 345 -20.43 -27.55 6.32
CA ASP A 345 -21.62 -28.40 6.18
C ASP A 345 -21.39 -29.59 5.23
N SER A 346 -20.19 -29.71 4.64
CA SER A 346 -19.84 -30.74 3.64
C SER A 346 -18.85 -31.82 4.12
N GLY A 347 -18.48 -31.81 5.41
CA GLY A 347 -17.84 -32.90 6.14
C GLY A 347 -16.44 -33.29 5.65
N ASN A 348 -16.35 -34.11 4.60
CA ASN A 348 -15.07 -34.63 4.10
C ASN A 348 -14.20 -33.55 3.44
N THR A 349 -14.83 -32.53 2.87
CA THR A 349 -14.17 -31.41 2.19
C THR A 349 -13.53 -30.43 3.17
N GLU A 350 -14.13 -30.20 4.34
CA GLU A 350 -13.58 -29.32 5.39
C GLU A 350 -12.27 -29.88 5.96
N GLU A 351 -12.26 -31.16 6.36
CA GLU A 351 -11.09 -31.82 6.93
C GLU A 351 -9.91 -31.83 5.93
N GLU A 352 -10.21 -32.01 4.64
CA GLU A 352 -9.23 -31.94 3.57
C GLU A 352 -8.62 -30.54 3.46
N GLN A 353 -9.45 -29.48 3.47
CA GLN A 353 -8.96 -28.09 3.42
C GLN A 353 -8.06 -27.77 4.62
N TYR A 354 -8.43 -28.19 5.83
CA TYR A 354 -7.61 -27.95 7.02
C TYR A 354 -6.26 -28.67 6.97
N ARG A 355 -6.22 -29.92 6.52
CA ARG A 355 -4.95 -30.64 6.30
C ARG A 355 -4.10 -29.98 5.23
N LEU A 356 -4.69 -29.46 4.16
CA LEU A 356 -3.97 -28.72 3.13
C LEU A 356 -3.42 -27.40 3.69
N ALA A 357 -4.21 -26.65 4.45
CA ALA A 357 -3.79 -25.42 5.12
C ALA A 357 -2.58 -25.66 6.03
N ALA A 358 -2.65 -26.70 6.89
CA ALA A 358 -1.56 -27.05 7.80
C ALA A 358 -0.27 -27.40 7.06
N LYS A 359 -0.35 -28.10 5.91
CA LYS A 359 0.82 -28.34 5.05
C LYS A 359 1.42 -27.06 4.50
N LYS A 360 0.61 -26.06 4.12
CA LYS A 360 1.11 -24.77 3.62
C LYS A 360 1.78 -23.97 4.74
N PHE A 361 1.16 -23.90 5.91
CA PHE A 361 1.79 -23.29 7.07
C PHE A 361 3.12 -23.97 7.46
N LYS A 362 3.17 -25.31 7.40
CA LYS A 362 4.41 -26.04 7.63
C LYS A 362 5.51 -25.68 6.61
N MET A 363 5.15 -25.52 5.33
CA MET A 363 6.09 -25.03 4.32
C MET A 363 6.62 -23.63 4.64
N ALA A 364 5.77 -22.72 5.14
CA ALA A 364 6.20 -21.37 5.55
C ALA A 364 7.24 -21.41 6.68
N ILE A 365 7.02 -22.28 7.68
CA ILE A 365 7.94 -22.51 8.81
C ILE A 365 9.27 -23.09 8.30
N ASP A 366 9.21 -24.08 7.40
CA ASP A 366 10.40 -24.79 6.92
C ASP A 366 11.29 -23.88 6.04
N ILE A 367 10.70 -22.98 5.24
CA ILE A 367 11.44 -22.00 4.42
C ILE A 367 12.22 -21.01 5.28
N SER A 368 11.69 -20.67 6.45
CA SER A 368 12.37 -19.79 7.42
C SER A 368 13.38 -20.54 8.28
N ALA A 369 13.78 -21.77 7.90
CA ALA A 369 14.65 -22.65 8.68
C ALA A 369 14.16 -22.92 10.11
N GLY A 370 12.84 -22.87 10.32
CA GLY A 370 12.22 -23.00 11.64
C GLY A 370 12.22 -21.71 12.47
N ASP A 371 12.67 -20.59 11.91
CA ASP A 371 12.45 -19.27 12.51
C ASP A 371 10.95 -18.96 12.49
N THR A 372 10.40 -18.77 13.68
CA THR A 372 8.99 -18.44 13.89
C THR A 372 8.76 -16.96 14.16
N ASP A 373 9.82 -16.15 14.20
CA ASP A 373 9.71 -14.72 14.46
C ASP A 373 8.92 -14.05 13.32
N GLY A 374 7.83 -13.37 13.73
CA GLY A 374 6.88 -12.73 12.82
C GLY A 374 5.81 -13.65 12.23
N LEU A 375 5.73 -14.93 12.61
CA LEU A 375 4.56 -15.75 12.28
C LEU A 375 3.38 -15.41 13.21
N PRO A 376 2.13 -15.37 12.71
CA PRO A 376 0.97 -15.30 13.57
C PRO A 376 0.92 -16.49 14.54
N GLU A 377 0.67 -16.25 15.83
CA GLU A 377 0.72 -17.28 16.88
C GLU A 377 -0.14 -18.52 16.55
N TYR A 378 -1.31 -18.29 15.96
CA TYR A 378 -2.26 -19.35 15.61
C TYR A 378 -1.70 -20.35 14.58
N VAL A 379 -0.68 -19.97 13.79
CA VAL A 379 -0.13 -20.80 12.71
C VAL A 379 0.55 -22.05 13.29
N LEU A 380 1.30 -21.89 14.37
CA LEU A 380 1.98 -23.00 15.04
C LEU A 380 0.97 -23.97 15.66
N GLU A 381 0.01 -23.43 16.42
CA GLU A 381 -1.06 -24.23 17.03
C GLU A 381 -1.88 -24.98 15.97
N PHE A 382 -2.15 -24.34 14.82
CA PHE A 382 -2.90 -24.96 13.74
C PHE A 382 -2.13 -26.12 13.10
N VAL A 383 -0.82 -25.94 12.90
CA VAL A 383 0.06 -27.00 12.39
C VAL A 383 0.09 -28.20 13.34
N GLU A 384 0.24 -27.97 14.64
CA GLU A 384 0.27 -29.05 15.65
C GLU A 384 -1.05 -29.82 15.76
N GLU A 385 -2.20 -29.17 15.55
CA GLU A 385 -3.50 -29.86 15.59
C GLU A 385 -3.76 -30.75 14.36
N TRP A 386 -3.27 -30.34 13.18
CA TRP A 386 -3.71 -30.89 11.89
C TRP A 386 -2.64 -31.66 11.10
N LEU A 387 -1.39 -31.67 11.57
CA LEU A 387 -0.30 -32.52 11.07
C LEU A 387 0.22 -33.45 12.17
#